data_AF-A0A0S6W0K1-F1
#
_entry.id   AF-A0A0S6W0K1-F1
#
_cell.length_a   1.000
_cell.length_b   1.000
_cell.length_c   1.000
_cell.angle_alpha   90.00
_cell.angle_beta   90.00
_cell.angle_gamma   90.00
#
_symmetry.space_group_name_H-M   'P 1'
#
loop_
_entity.id
_entity.type
_entity.pdbx_description
1 polymer ?
#
loop_
_entity_poly.entity_id
_entity_poly.type
_entity_poly.pdbx_seq_one_letter_code
_entity_poly.pdbx_strand_id
1 'polypeptide(L)'
;MFTSVSTTRSRMISTLVFTCAILALLWTTSATMAANNRNVALDANGGSGSPYLNDKVAPNDNLLWKIVKYGDYVRIIPKVNQKTALDANGGVGVPYLNPNLAENDNLLWKLKTQGEYVMIVPKVNQKVALDANGGRDNPYLSDKPDANNVNQLWQVVKEENSDFYRIYSKLEKKAK
;
A
#
# COMPACT_ATOMS: atom_id res chain seq x y z
N MET A 1 -22.94 78.69 -19.11
CA MET A 1 -22.77 78.94 -17.66
C MET A 1 -23.54 77.84 -16.94
N PHE A 2 -22.83 77.08 -16.10
CA PHE A 2 -23.22 76.02 -15.13
C PHE A 2 -24.62 75.38 -15.18
N THR A 3 -24.68 74.03 -15.20
CA THR A 3 -24.75 73.19 -13.99
C THR A 3 -24.55 71.69 -14.27
N SER A 4 -23.66 71.10 -13.47
CA SER A 4 -23.53 69.71 -12.99
C SER A 4 -24.70 68.74 -13.22
N VAL A 5 -24.39 67.49 -13.63
CA VAL A 5 -24.84 66.28 -12.90
C VAL A 5 -23.75 65.20 -12.93
N SER A 6 -23.40 64.73 -11.73
CA SER A 6 -22.53 63.61 -11.37
C SER A 6 -23.09 62.26 -11.81
N THR A 7 -22.24 61.32 -12.25
CA THR A 7 -22.41 59.89 -11.91
C THR A 7 -21.05 59.19 -11.94
N THR A 8 -20.52 58.92 -10.75
CA THR A 8 -19.43 57.99 -10.49
C THR A 8 -19.94 56.55 -10.71
N ARG A 9 -19.32 55.77 -11.61
CA ARG A 9 -19.44 54.31 -11.61
C ARG A 9 -18.08 53.68 -11.30
N SER A 10 -18.02 53.15 -10.08
CA SER A 10 -16.91 52.38 -9.52
C SER A 10 -16.71 51.09 -10.31
N ARG A 11 -15.44 50.79 -10.62
CA ARG A 11 -14.99 49.55 -11.24
C ARG A 11 -15.00 48.44 -10.19
N MET A 12 -15.89 47.47 -10.31
CA MET A 12 -15.74 46.19 -9.62
C MET A 12 -14.88 45.26 -10.49
N ILE A 13 -13.60 45.16 -10.14
CA ILE A 13 -12.75 44.03 -10.50
C ILE A 13 -13.10 42.93 -9.49
N SER A 14 -13.97 42.00 -9.88
CA SER A 14 -14.20 40.79 -9.09
C SER A 14 -13.23 39.73 -9.60
N THR A 15 -12.08 39.67 -8.93
CA THR A 15 -11.09 38.61 -9.07
C THR A 15 -11.75 37.27 -8.74
N LEU A 16 -11.93 36.44 -9.77
CA LEU A 16 -12.43 35.08 -9.63
C LEU A 16 -11.27 34.21 -9.11
N VAL A 17 -11.13 34.16 -7.79
CA VAL A 17 -10.25 33.19 -7.12
C VAL A 17 -10.97 31.84 -7.16
N PHE A 18 -10.75 31.08 -8.23
CA PHE A 18 -11.03 29.65 -8.19
C PHE A 18 -9.94 29.01 -7.33
N THR A 19 -10.27 28.85 -6.04
CA THR A 19 -9.63 27.92 -5.13
C THR A 19 -9.62 26.54 -5.78
N CYS A 20 -8.46 26.14 -6.30
CA CYS A 20 -8.19 24.74 -6.59
C CYS A 20 -8.18 24.04 -5.23
N ALA A 21 -9.28 23.34 -4.92
CA ALA A 21 -9.42 22.57 -3.71
C ALA A 21 -8.34 21.48 -3.71
N ILE A 22 -7.25 21.75 -3.01
CA ILE A 22 -6.25 20.75 -2.64
C ILE A 22 -7.00 19.74 -1.78
N LEU A 23 -7.26 18.57 -2.34
CA LEU A 23 -7.76 17.39 -1.64
C LEU A 23 -6.63 16.87 -0.74
N ALA A 24 -6.31 17.62 0.32
CA ALA A 24 -5.53 17.11 1.44
C ALA A 24 -6.47 16.20 2.24
N LEU A 25 -6.58 14.95 1.81
CA LEU A 25 -7.18 13.90 2.62
C LEU A 25 -6.37 13.87 3.93
N LEU A 26 -7.00 14.23 5.04
CA LEU A 26 -6.37 14.22 6.35
C LEU A 26 -5.90 12.79 6.68
N TRP A 27 -4.60 12.55 6.61
CA TRP A 27 -3.97 11.47 7.35
C TRP A 27 -3.62 12.06 8.73
N THR A 28 -4.62 12.15 9.61
CA THR A 28 -4.31 12.36 11.03
C THR A 28 -3.54 11.14 11.50
N THR A 29 -2.27 11.36 11.80
CA THR A 29 -1.32 10.44 12.39
C THR A 29 -1.87 9.88 13.69
N SER A 30 -2.57 8.73 13.62
CA SER A 30 -2.72 7.84 14.77
C SER A 30 -1.43 7.04 14.95
N ALA A 31 -0.32 7.73 15.17
CA ALA A 31 0.99 7.13 15.45
C ALA A 31 1.07 6.54 16.87
N THR A 32 -0.02 6.49 17.62
CA THR A 32 -0.02 6.10 19.04
C THR A 32 -1.19 5.23 19.48
N MET A 33 -1.88 4.54 18.56
CA MET A 33 -2.89 3.52 18.88
C MET A 33 -2.71 2.26 18.04
N ALA A 34 -1.64 1.49 18.30
CA ALA A 34 -1.55 0.02 18.16
C ALA A 34 -0.07 -0.42 18.23
N ALA A 35 0.58 -0.18 19.36
CA ALA A 35 1.90 -0.75 19.65
C ALA A 35 1.83 -2.23 20.08
N ASN A 36 0.65 -2.85 20.16
CA ASN A 36 0.47 -4.21 20.66
C ASN A 36 -0.23 -5.08 19.60
N ASN A 37 0.48 -6.10 19.10
CA ASN A 37 0.06 -7.24 18.23
C ASN A 37 0.53 -7.27 16.75
N ARG A 38 1.37 -6.35 16.27
CA ARG A 38 1.96 -6.44 14.90
C ARG A 38 3.17 -7.38 14.87
N ASN A 39 2.92 -8.68 14.99
CA ASN A 39 3.99 -9.64 15.24
C ASN A 39 4.50 -10.35 14.00
N VAL A 40 3.91 -10.17 12.81
CA VAL A 40 4.36 -10.84 11.58
C VAL A 40 4.32 -9.88 10.40
N ALA A 41 5.47 -9.66 9.75
CA ALA A 41 5.60 -8.78 8.61
C ALA A 41 6.11 -9.52 7.38
N LEU A 42 5.76 -9.00 6.20
CA LEU A 42 6.32 -9.46 4.92
C LEU A 42 7.77 -8.99 4.80
N ASP A 43 8.69 -9.93 4.75
CA ASP A 43 10.14 -9.70 4.66
C ASP A 43 10.64 -10.04 3.26
N ALA A 44 11.38 -9.12 2.66
CA ALA A 44 11.90 -9.21 1.29
C ALA A 44 13.07 -10.19 1.13
N ASN A 45 13.53 -10.86 2.19
CA ASN A 45 14.59 -11.87 2.13
C ASN A 45 15.87 -11.39 1.43
N GLY A 46 16.41 -10.25 1.87
CA GLY A 46 17.59 -9.64 1.25
C GLY A 46 17.32 -9.00 -0.11
N GLY A 47 16.07 -8.93 -0.56
CA GLY A 47 15.72 -8.43 -1.89
C GLY A 47 15.96 -9.46 -2.99
N SER A 48 15.93 -10.75 -2.66
CA SER A 48 16.09 -11.86 -3.59
C SER A 48 15.18 -13.05 -3.23
N GLY A 49 14.82 -13.87 -4.21
CA GLY A 49 14.03 -15.08 -4.00
C GLY A 49 12.60 -14.80 -3.53
N SER A 50 12.04 -15.73 -2.74
CA SER A 50 10.69 -15.59 -2.20
C SER A 50 10.70 -14.78 -0.90
N PRO A 51 9.80 -13.80 -0.75
CA PRO A 51 9.52 -13.20 0.54
C PRO A 51 9.04 -14.25 1.55
N TYR A 52 9.23 -13.97 2.83
CA TYR A 52 8.73 -14.82 3.91
C TYR A 52 8.14 -13.99 5.04
N LEU A 53 7.53 -14.67 6.00
CA LEU A 53 6.92 -14.04 7.15
C LEU A 53 7.91 -13.97 8.31
N ASN A 54 8.21 -12.74 8.72
CA ASN A 54 9.17 -12.48 9.79
C ASN A 54 8.43 -12.08 11.07
N ASP A 55 8.62 -12.88 12.12
CA ASP A 55 8.02 -12.65 13.44
C ASP A 55 8.85 -11.74 14.36
N LYS A 56 10.06 -11.37 13.91
CA LYS A 56 10.98 -10.43 14.54
C LYS A 56 10.93 -9.11 13.79
N VAL A 57 9.87 -8.34 14.03
CA VAL A 57 9.61 -7.05 13.40
C VAL A 57 10.49 -5.89 13.90
N ALA A 58 11.69 -6.20 14.43
CA ALA A 58 12.67 -5.18 14.76
C ALA A 58 13.02 -4.36 13.50
N PRO A 59 13.40 -3.07 13.63
CA PRO A 59 13.76 -2.25 12.48
C PRO A 59 14.79 -2.94 11.57
N ASN A 60 14.36 -3.28 10.36
CA ASN A 60 15.14 -3.99 9.36
C ASN A 60 14.66 -3.52 7.97
N ASP A 61 15.59 -3.16 7.10
CA ASP A 61 15.28 -2.65 5.76
C ASP A 61 14.60 -3.70 4.88
N ASN A 62 14.76 -4.99 5.17
CA ASN A 62 14.03 -6.06 4.46
C ASN A 62 12.52 -6.01 4.67
N LEU A 63 12.04 -5.35 5.73
CA LEU A 63 10.62 -5.18 6.04
C LEU A 63 10.01 -3.96 5.34
N LEU A 64 10.82 -3.19 4.61
CA LEU A 64 10.42 -1.93 4.00
C LEU A 64 10.15 -2.11 2.51
N TRP A 65 8.99 -1.62 2.08
CA TRP A 65 8.48 -1.77 0.73
C TRP A 65 8.07 -0.43 0.17
N LYS A 66 8.49 -0.11 -1.05
CA LYS A 66 7.95 0.99 -1.84
C LYS A 66 6.72 0.49 -2.58
N ILE A 67 5.60 1.21 -2.46
CA ILE A 67 4.36 0.91 -3.17
C ILE A 67 4.16 1.99 -4.23
N VAL A 68 4.27 1.60 -5.51
CA VAL A 68 4.20 2.51 -6.66
C VAL A 68 2.88 2.30 -7.38
N LYS A 69 2.11 3.38 -7.60
CA LYS A 69 0.81 3.31 -8.27
C LYS A 69 0.96 3.15 -9.80
N TYR A 70 0.16 2.26 -10.37
CA TYR A 70 0.02 2.00 -11.81
C TYR A 70 -1.48 1.90 -12.14
N GLY A 71 -2.12 3.04 -12.40
CA GLY A 71 -3.58 3.13 -12.54
C GLY A 71 -4.30 2.67 -11.27
N ASP A 72 -5.16 1.67 -11.37
CA ASP A 72 -5.89 1.05 -10.25
C ASP A 72 -5.09 -0.03 -9.50
N TYR A 73 -3.88 -0.31 -9.95
CA TYR A 73 -2.98 -1.32 -9.39
C TYR A 73 -1.75 -0.67 -8.77
N VAL A 74 -0.97 -1.47 -8.06
CA VAL A 74 0.32 -1.07 -7.50
C VAL A 74 1.40 -2.09 -7.85
N ARG A 75 2.63 -1.63 -7.87
CA ARG A 75 3.83 -2.45 -7.82
C ARG A 75 4.43 -2.36 -6.41
N ILE A 76 4.77 -3.50 -5.83
CA ILE A 76 5.34 -3.62 -4.49
C ILE A 76 6.83 -3.94 -4.66
N ILE A 77 7.71 -3.04 -4.23
CA ILE A 77 9.15 -3.06 -4.53
C ILE A 77 9.92 -3.06 -3.19
N PRO A 78 10.84 -4.01 -2.94
CA PRO A 78 11.57 -4.02 -1.68
C PRO A 78 12.60 -2.88 -1.61
N LYS A 79 12.76 -2.26 -0.43
CA LYS A 79 13.76 -1.21 -0.21
C LYS A 79 15.19 -1.70 -0.47
N VAL A 80 15.49 -2.91 0.01
CA VAL A 80 16.81 -3.55 -0.07
C VAL A 80 17.27 -3.86 -1.49
N ASN A 81 16.34 -3.98 -2.46
CA ASN A 81 16.68 -4.17 -3.87
C ASN A 81 15.60 -3.61 -4.80
N GLN A 82 15.66 -2.31 -5.07
CA GLN A 82 14.67 -1.61 -5.90
C GLN A 82 14.73 -1.97 -7.39
N LYS A 83 15.60 -2.89 -7.80
CA LYS A 83 15.64 -3.48 -9.15
C LYS A 83 14.75 -4.74 -9.26
N THR A 84 14.04 -5.11 -8.20
CA THR A 84 13.11 -6.24 -8.18
C THR A 84 11.71 -5.77 -7.76
N ALA A 85 10.68 -6.56 -8.04
CA ALA A 85 9.33 -6.34 -7.55
C ALA A 85 8.66 -7.66 -7.18
N LEU A 86 7.67 -7.59 -6.29
CA LEU A 86 6.84 -8.74 -5.92
C LEU A 86 6.05 -9.22 -7.13
N ASP A 87 6.32 -10.44 -7.55
CA ASP A 87 5.72 -11.12 -8.70
C ASP A 87 4.78 -12.22 -8.22
N ALA A 88 3.59 -12.24 -8.81
CA ALA A 88 2.53 -13.19 -8.48
C ALA A 88 2.75 -14.62 -9.03
N ASN A 89 3.86 -14.90 -9.71
CA ASN A 89 4.20 -16.21 -10.26
C ASN A 89 3.07 -16.81 -11.12
N GLY A 90 2.54 -16.05 -12.08
CA GLY A 90 1.40 -16.49 -12.90
C GLY A 90 0.06 -16.51 -12.17
N GLY A 91 0.00 -16.01 -10.92
CA GLY A 91 -1.20 -16.06 -10.09
C GLY A 91 -1.38 -17.41 -9.39
N VAL A 92 -0.29 -18.16 -9.15
CA VAL A 92 -0.30 -19.46 -8.46
C VAL A 92 0.89 -19.61 -7.50
N GLY A 93 0.70 -20.40 -6.44
CA GLY A 93 1.79 -20.80 -5.55
C GLY A 93 2.42 -19.63 -4.77
N VAL A 94 3.74 -19.67 -4.61
CA VAL A 94 4.51 -18.73 -3.79
C VAL A 94 5.00 -17.55 -4.65
N PRO A 95 4.66 -16.30 -4.30
CA PRO A 95 5.24 -15.11 -4.92
C PRO A 95 6.76 -15.02 -4.75
N TYR A 96 7.43 -14.32 -5.65
CA TYR A 96 8.87 -14.12 -5.58
C TYR A 96 9.26 -12.72 -6.07
N LEU A 97 10.51 -12.33 -5.82
CA LEU A 97 11.06 -11.07 -6.29
C LEU A 97 11.64 -11.22 -7.70
N ASN A 98 10.97 -10.62 -8.68
CA ASN A 98 11.36 -10.69 -10.07
C ASN A 98 12.25 -9.48 -10.46
N PRO A 99 13.48 -9.70 -10.99
CA PRO A 99 14.35 -8.62 -11.45
C PRO A 99 13.95 -8.03 -12.81
N ASN A 100 13.09 -8.71 -13.58
CA ASN A 100 12.56 -8.17 -14.83
C ASN A 100 11.36 -7.26 -14.55
N LEU A 101 11.61 -5.96 -14.54
CA LEU A 101 10.61 -4.93 -14.24
C LEU A 101 9.80 -4.47 -15.45
N ALA A 102 9.96 -5.12 -16.61
CA ALA A 102 9.12 -4.89 -17.77
C ALA A 102 7.65 -5.06 -17.40
N GLU A 103 6.81 -4.19 -17.96
CA GLU A 103 5.39 -4.19 -17.64
C GLU A 103 4.75 -5.53 -17.96
N ASN A 104 4.24 -6.20 -16.93
CA ASN A 104 3.46 -7.42 -17.04
C ASN A 104 2.52 -7.53 -15.84
N ASP A 105 1.42 -8.25 -16.02
CA ASP A 105 0.34 -8.33 -15.02
C ASP A 105 0.70 -9.11 -13.75
N ASN A 106 1.80 -9.88 -13.75
CA ASN A 106 2.26 -10.57 -12.54
C ASN A 106 2.86 -9.60 -11.51
N LEU A 107 3.38 -8.45 -11.94
CA LEU A 107 3.98 -7.44 -11.07
C LEU A 107 2.96 -6.45 -10.49
N LEU A 108 1.69 -6.57 -10.89
CA LEU A 108 0.63 -5.63 -10.57
C LEU A 108 -0.34 -6.24 -9.56
N TRP A 109 -0.61 -5.50 -8.50
CA TRP A 109 -1.43 -5.92 -7.37
C TRP A 109 -2.55 -4.93 -7.12
N LYS A 110 -3.76 -5.41 -6.86
CA LYS A 110 -4.89 -4.60 -6.40
C LYS A 110 -4.95 -4.68 -4.88
N LEU A 111 -4.92 -3.52 -4.23
CA LEU A 111 -5.16 -3.41 -2.79
C LEU A 111 -6.66 -3.19 -2.56
N LYS A 112 -7.39 -4.23 -2.17
CA LYS A 112 -8.84 -4.14 -1.88
C LYS A 112 -9.02 -3.84 -0.40
N THR A 113 -9.50 -2.65 -0.06
CA THR A 113 -9.70 -2.21 1.32
C THR A 113 -10.82 -2.99 2.03
N GLN A 114 -10.59 -3.31 3.30
CA GLN A 114 -11.52 -3.97 4.21
C GLN A 114 -11.31 -3.37 5.61
N GLY A 115 -12.00 -2.26 5.88
CA GLY A 115 -11.73 -1.44 7.07
C GLY A 115 -10.31 -0.90 7.07
N GLU A 116 -9.54 -1.16 8.14
CA GLU A 116 -8.12 -0.76 8.27
C GLU A 116 -7.13 -1.72 7.59
N TYR A 117 -7.63 -2.80 7.00
CA TYR A 117 -6.82 -3.82 6.33
C TYR A 117 -7.05 -3.81 4.82
N VAL A 118 -6.22 -4.53 4.09
CA VAL A 118 -6.37 -4.78 2.66
C VAL A 118 -6.22 -6.27 2.35
N MET A 119 -6.93 -6.74 1.33
CA MET A 119 -6.52 -7.92 0.59
C MET A 119 -5.59 -7.50 -0.55
N ILE A 120 -4.50 -8.23 -0.73
CA ILE A 120 -3.53 -8.01 -1.80
C ILE A 120 -3.79 -9.05 -2.90
N VAL A 121 -4.36 -8.62 -4.02
CA VAL A 121 -4.88 -9.49 -5.09
C VAL A 121 -4.07 -9.28 -6.36
N PRO A 122 -3.47 -10.30 -6.98
CA PRO A 122 -2.69 -10.11 -8.19
C PRO A 122 -3.59 -9.79 -9.39
N LYS A 123 -3.12 -8.92 -10.28
CA LYS A 123 -3.85 -8.56 -11.51
C LYS A 123 -4.00 -9.76 -12.44
N VAL A 124 -2.94 -10.55 -12.59
CA VAL A 124 -2.91 -11.74 -13.47
C VAL A 124 -3.97 -12.79 -13.10
N ASN A 125 -4.39 -12.87 -11.82
CA ASN A 125 -5.43 -13.78 -11.37
C ASN A 125 -6.22 -13.21 -10.19
N GLN A 126 -7.38 -12.60 -10.46
CA GLN A 126 -8.18 -11.98 -9.41
C GLN A 126 -8.99 -12.97 -8.55
N LYS A 127 -8.83 -14.28 -8.80
CA LYS A 127 -9.47 -15.38 -8.03
C LYS A 127 -8.56 -15.95 -6.92
N VAL A 128 -7.43 -15.30 -6.67
CA VAL A 128 -6.52 -15.64 -5.56
C VAL A 128 -6.16 -14.38 -4.77
N ALA A 129 -5.69 -14.53 -3.54
CA ALA A 129 -5.19 -13.44 -2.71
C ALA A 129 -3.90 -13.87 -2.00
N LEU A 130 -3.03 -12.90 -1.67
CA LEU A 130 -1.85 -13.15 -0.85
C LEU A 130 -2.29 -13.57 0.56
N ASP A 131 -1.98 -14.81 0.92
CA ASP A 131 -2.31 -15.43 2.18
C ASP A 131 -1.03 -15.56 3.03
N ALA A 132 -1.14 -15.18 4.30
CA ALA A 132 -0.05 -15.22 5.26
C ALA A 132 0.21 -16.63 5.82
N ASN A 133 -0.34 -17.70 5.24
CA ASN A 133 -0.05 -19.09 5.59
C ASN A 133 -0.10 -19.39 7.11
N GLY A 134 -1.09 -18.85 7.82
CA GLY A 134 -1.18 -19.02 9.27
C GLY A 134 -0.03 -18.37 10.07
N GLY A 135 0.72 -17.46 9.45
CA GLY A 135 1.82 -16.70 10.04
C GLY A 135 3.15 -17.43 9.97
N ARG A 136 3.30 -18.41 9.09
CA ARG A 136 4.47 -19.30 9.00
C ARG A 136 5.03 -19.36 7.58
N ASP A 137 6.34 -19.58 7.49
CA ASP A 137 7.04 -19.82 6.24
C ASP A 137 6.82 -18.70 5.20
N ASN A 138 6.60 -19.08 3.94
CA ASN A 138 6.36 -18.15 2.85
C ASN A 138 4.85 -17.89 2.72
N PRO A 139 4.44 -16.63 2.46
CA PRO A 139 3.09 -16.37 2.00
C PRO A 139 2.88 -17.01 0.63
N TYR A 140 1.64 -17.35 0.31
CA TYR A 140 1.27 -17.96 -0.97
C TYR A 140 -0.03 -17.36 -1.50
N LEU A 141 -0.33 -17.64 -2.76
CA LEU A 141 -1.59 -17.25 -3.38
C LEU A 141 -2.63 -18.33 -3.10
N SER A 142 -3.53 -18.05 -2.16
CA SER A 142 -4.66 -18.90 -1.80
C SER A 142 -5.83 -18.66 -2.74
N ASP A 143 -6.50 -19.74 -3.16
CA ASP A 143 -7.76 -19.67 -3.88
C ASP A 143 -8.87 -19.10 -2.99
N LYS A 144 -9.89 -18.52 -3.62
CA LYS A 144 -11.07 -17.94 -2.95
C LYS A 144 -10.71 -16.76 -2.01
N PRO A 145 -10.43 -15.57 -2.58
CA PRO A 145 -10.32 -14.34 -1.82
C PRO A 145 -11.52 -14.17 -0.88
N ASP A 146 -11.24 -14.11 0.41
CA ASP A 146 -12.25 -13.97 1.46
C ASP A 146 -11.85 -12.82 2.39
N ALA A 147 -12.66 -11.76 2.37
CA ALA A 147 -12.46 -10.57 3.18
C ALA A 147 -12.64 -10.82 4.69
N ASN A 148 -13.16 -12.00 5.09
CA ASN A 148 -13.26 -12.43 6.48
C ASN A 148 -12.10 -13.35 6.91
N ASN A 149 -11.32 -13.88 5.96
CA ASN A 149 -10.17 -14.73 6.27
C ASN A 149 -8.99 -13.87 6.75
N VAL A 150 -8.69 -13.93 8.04
CA VAL A 150 -7.61 -13.14 8.67
C VAL A 150 -6.23 -13.42 8.08
N ASN A 151 -5.98 -14.59 7.47
CA ASN A 151 -4.71 -14.86 6.79
C ASN A 151 -4.52 -14.01 5.52
N GLN A 152 -5.61 -13.57 4.89
CA GLN A 152 -5.59 -12.81 3.65
C GLN A 152 -5.70 -11.29 3.87
N LEU A 153 -5.74 -10.86 5.14
CA LEU A 153 -5.85 -9.46 5.52
C LEU A 153 -4.49 -8.92 5.98
N TRP A 154 -4.11 -7.79 5.39
CA TRP A 154 -2.82 -7.15 5.60
C TRP A 154 -3.01 -5.70 6.03
N GLN A 155 -2.23 -5.23 6.99
CA GLN A 155 -2.15 -3.82 7.33
C GLN A 155 -0.95 -3.20 6.62
N VAL A 156 -1.18 -2.16 5.83
CA VAL A 156 -0.12 -1.42 5.13
C VAL A 156 0.13 -0.12 5.87
N VAL A 157 1.27 -0.02 6.55
CA VAL A 157 1.63 1.11 7.42
C VAL A 157 2.75 1.89 6.77
N LYS A 158 2.54 3.19 6.54
CA LYS A 158 3.59 4.08 6.04
C LYS A 158 4.57 4.41 7.16
N GLU A 159 5.87 4.36 6.86
CA GLU A 159 6.90 4.81 7.79
C GLU A 159 6.89 6.33 7.92
N GLU A 160 7.04 6.83 9.14
CA GLU A 160 7.11 8.26 9.41
C GLU A 160 8.30 8.88 8.67
N ASN A 161 8.09 10.03 8.02
CA ASN A 161 9.11 10.75 7.26
C ASN A 161 9.80 9.91 6.16
N SER A 162 9.07 8.94 5.57
CA SER A 162 9.61 8.02 4.56
C SER A 162 8.60 7.71 3.45
N ASP A 163 9.09 7.31 2.27
CA ASP A 163 8.28 6.81 1.16
C ASP A 163 8.04 5.29 1.21
N PHE A 164 8.53 4.64 2.26
CA PHE A 164 8.42 3.20 2.45
C PHE A 164 7.27 2.82 3.39
N TYR A 165 6.83 1.58 3.24
CA TYR A 165 5.73 0.98 3.98
C TYR A 165 6.19 -0.33 4.60
N ARG A 166 5.58 -0.70 5.71
CA ARG A 166 5.58 -2.06 6.26
C ARG A 166 4.25 -2.73 5.96
N ILE A 167 4.29 -4.02 5.62
CA ILE A 167 3.12 -4.83 5.29
C ILE A 167 3.02 -5.92 6.36
N TYR A 168 2.08 -5.76 7.29
CA TYR A 168 1.86 -6.68 8.41
C TYR A 168 0.70 -7.61 8.12
N SER A 169 0.82 -8.88 8.51
CA SER A 169 -0.34 -9.76 8.55
C SER A 169 -1.28 -9.34 9.68
N LYS A 170 -2.60 -9.50 9.49
CA LYS A 170 -3.59 -9.33 10.56
C LYS A 170 -3.46 -10.39 11.66
N LEU A 171 -2.77 -11.50 11.41
CA LEU A 171 -2.63 -12.59 12.35
C LEU A 171 -2.04 -12.15 13.69
N GLU A 172 -2.68 -12.57 14.77
CA GLU A 172 -2.16 -12.43 16.11
C GLU A 172 -1.17 -13.56 16.41
N LYS A 173 -0.13 -13.27 17.19
CA LYS A 173 0.84 -14.29 17.63
C LYS A 173 0.10 -15.31 18.50
N LYS A 174 0.00 -16.56 18.04
CA LYS A 174 -0.39 -17.64 18.95
C LYS A 174 0.66 -17.73 20.05
N ALA A 175 0.25 -17.63 21.31
CA ALA A 175 1.11 -17.98 22.44
C ALA A 175 1.62 -19.41 22.19
N LYS A 176 2.95 -19.56 22.19
CA LYS A 176 3.59 -20.89 22.13
C LYS A 176 3.58 -21.49 23.52
#